data_AF-A0A9E4D5G0-F1
#
_entry.id   AF-A0A9E4D5G0-F1
#
_cell.length_a   1.000
_cell.length_b   1.000
_cell.length_c   1.000
_cell.angle_alpha   90.00
_cell.angle_beta   90.00
_cell.angle_gamma   90.00
#
_symmetry.space_group_name_H-M   'P 1'
#
loop_
_entity.id
_entity.type
_entity.pdbx_description
1 polymer ?
#
loop_
_entity_poly.entity_id
_entity_poly.type
_entity_poly.pdbx_seq_one_letter_code
_entity_poly.pdbx_strand_id
1 'polypeptide(L)'
;MKRLLMGGAALLLLPASAFGNCPGITVADMGGIAPGAFPEQYDLTEFQTAANCTMEFSENPAIAKLNAQIKGNPAELAPVAERLPEDPLVVVPYDSVGKYGGTFDALSNANEAGTSDFMSVRHVNLVRYSDDLETI
;
A
#
# COMPACT_ATOMS: atom_id res chain seq x y z
N MET A 1 68.26 11.38 6.47
CA MET A 1 67.46 12.43 5.81
C MET A 1 66.00 11.97 5.74
N LYS A 2 65.11 12.68 6.43
CA LYS A 2 63.64 12.55 6.43
C LYS A 2 63.09 12.55 5.01
N ARG A 3 62.13 11.66 4.70
CA ARG A 3 60.82 11.99 4.09
C ARG A 3 59.78 10.91 4.42
N LEU A 4 58.86 11.24 5.33
CA LEU A 4 57.57 10.57 5.47
C LEU A 4 56.70 10.95 4.27
N LEU A 5 56.00 10.00 3.68
CA LEU A 5 54.79 10.26 2.89
C LEU A 5 53.71 9.25 3.26
N MET A 6 52.79 9.71 4.11
CA MET A 6 51.45 9.18 4.31
C MET A 6 50.69 9.28 2.97
N GLY A 7 50.11 8.16 2.51
CA GLY A 7 49.12 8.13 1.44
C GLY A 7 47.85 7.49 1.99
N GLY A 8 46.82 8.30 2.23
CA GLY A 8 45.61 7.93 2.95
C GLY A 8 44.79 6.83 2.28
N ALA A 9 44.31 5.89 3.09
CA ALA A 9 43.22 5.02 2.71
C ALA A 9 41.93 5.84 2.69
N ALA A 10 41.44 6.18 1.50
CA ALA A 10 40.09 6.70 1.33
C ALA A 10 39.10 5.55 1.58
N LEU A 11 38.55 5.47 2.80
CA LEU A 11 37.34 4.67 3.03
C LEU A 11 36.19 5.36 2.28
N LEU A 12 35.84 4.81 1.13
CA LEU A 12 34.56 5.06 0.49
C LEU A 12 33.46 4.57 1.44
N LEU A 13 32.82 5.50 2.15
CA LEU A 13 31.53 5.28 2.77
C LEU A 13 30.52 5.05 1.62
N LEU A 14 30.37 3.80 1.21
CA LEU A 14 29.20 3.39 0.44
C LEU A 14 27.99 3.68 1.33
N PRO A 15 26.99 4.46 0.87
CA PRO A 15 25.72 4.51 1.58
C PRO A 15 25.18 3.09 1.56
N ALA A 16 25.17 2.43 2.72
CA ALA A 16 24.34 1.27 2.91
C ALA A 16 22.91 1.76 2.68
N SER A 17 22.34 1.41 1.53
CA SER A 17 20.91 1.54 1.31
C SER A 17 20.24 0.70 2.40
N ALA A 18 19.82 1.37 3.46
CA ALA A 18 18.94 0.77 4.45
C ALA A 18 17.67 0.41 3.68
N PHE A 19 17.50 -0.87 3.38
CA PHE A 19 16.24 -1.41 2.90
C PHE A 19 15.24 -1.33 4.06
N GLY A 20 14.78 -0.12 4.37
CA GLY A 20 13.68 0.14 5.29
C GLY A 20 12.36 -0.14 4.59
N ASN A 21 11.29 -0.29 5.39
CA ASN A 21 9.95 -0.36 4.85
C ASN A 21 9.67 0.91 4.02
N CYS A 22 8.93 0.74 2.93
CA CYS A 22 8.62 1.84 2.03
C CYS A 22 7.92 2.99 2.76
N PRO A 23 8.27 4.26 2.46
CA PRO A 23 7.63 5.40 3.11
C PRO A 23 6.14 5.44 2.75
N GLY A 24 5.31 5.81 3.71
CA GLY A 24 3.92 6.15 3.43
C GLY A 24 3.87 7.46 2.67
N ILE A 25 3.42 7.41 1.41
CA ILE A 25 3.21 8.60 0.58
C ILE A 25 1.72 8.89 0.40
N THR A 26 1.42 10.10 -0.06
CA THR A 26 0.07 10.57 -0.32
C THR A 26 0.03 11.36 -1.61
N VAL A 27 -1.14 11.57 -2.20
CA VAL A 27 -1.29 12.45 -3.39
C VAL A 27 -0.86 13.88 -3.03
N ALA A 28 -1.12 14.33 -1.80
CA ALA A 28 -0.69 15.64 -1.30
C ALA A 28 0.84 15.74 -1.08
N ASP A 29 1.51 14.63 -0.78
CA ASP A 29 2.95 14.54 -0.54
C ASP A 29 3.51 13.19 -1.01
N MET A 30 4.08 13.19 -2.22
CA MET A 30 4.68 12.01 -2.85
C MET A 30 6.05 11.64 -2.26
N GLY A 31 6.58 12.39 -1.28
CA GLY A 31 7.85 12.04 -0.62
C GLY A 31 9.05 11.96 -1.56
N GLY A 32 8.98 12.63 -2.73
CA GLY A 32 10.01 12.57 -3.77
C GLY A 32 9.97 11.32 -4.66
N ILE A 33 8.98 10.44 -4.50
CA ILE A 33 8.76 9.28 -5.37
C ILE A 33 8.13 9.74 -6.67
N ALA A 34 8.65 9.25 -7.81
CA ALA A 34 8.11 9.57 -9.11
C ALA A 34 6.69 8.99 -9.29
N PRO A 35 5.78 9.69 -10.01
CA PRO A 35 4.47 9.13 -10.34
C PRO A 35 4.60 7.85 -11.16
N GLY A 36 3.71 6.89 -10.91
CA GLY A 36 3.64 5.65 -11.68
C GLY A 36 2.99 5.83 -13.04
N ALA A 37 2.80 4.73 -13.76
CA ALA A 37 2.10 4.73 -15.04
C ALA A 37 0.64 5.22 -14.93
N PHE A 38 -0.01 4.97 -13.79
CA PHE A 38 -1.41 5.31 -13.54
C PHE A 38 -1.53 6.28 -12.35
N PRO A 39 -2.47 7.24 -12.38
CA PRO A 39 -2.70 8.12 -11.25
C PRO A 39 -3.00 7.34 -9.97
N GLU A 40 -2.31 7.73 -8.89
CA GLU A 40 -2.55 7.24 -7.52
C GLU A 40 -2.32 5.73 -7.32
N GLN A 41 -1.77 5.06 -8.31
CA GLN A 41 -1.68 3.60 -8.34
C GLN A 41 -0.34 3.15 -8.93
N TYR A 42 0.17 2.07 -8.36
CA TYR A 42 1.37 1.40 -8.82
C TYR A 42 1.15 -0.11 -8.74
N ASP A 43 1.81 -0.85 -9.63
CA ASP A 43 2.14 -2.22 -9.31
C ASP A 43 3.21 -2.23 -8.18
N LEU A 44 3.19 -3.23 -7.29
CA LEU A 44 4.11 -3.28 -6.16
C LEU A 44 5.57 -3.17 -6.62
N THR A 45 5.94 -3.93 -7.66
CA THR A 45 7.29 -3.94 -8.20
C THR A 45 7.73 -2.56 -8.72
N GLU A 46 6.81 -1.84 -9.38
CA GLU A 46 7.04 -0.47 -9.85
C GLU A 46 7.30 0.48 -8.67
N PHE A 47 6.43 0.43 -7.65
CA PHE A 47 6.56 1.27 -6.47
C PHE A 47 7.87 1.02 -5.70
N GLN A 48 8.20 -0.24 -5.43
CA GLN A 48 9.44 -0.62 -4.74
C GLN A 48 10.68 -0.15 -5.49
N THR A 49 10.64 -0.19 -6.82
CA THR A 49 11.72 0.31 -7.67
C THR A 49 11.84 1.84 -7.57
N ALA A 50 10.72 2.56 -7.69
CA ALA A 50 10.69 4.02 -7.61
C ALA A 50 11.11 4.54 -6.22
N ALA A 51 10.72 3.82 -5.16
CA ALA A 51 10.98 4.17 -3.77
C ALA A 51 12.31 3.60 -3.23
N ASN A 52 12.95 2.69 -3.98
CA ASN A 52 14.16 1.97 -3.58
C ASN A 52 14.05 1.31 -2.18
N CYS A 53 12.96 0.56 -1.97
CA CYS A 53 12.62 -0.06 -0.68
C CYS A 53 11.99 -1.44 -0.88
N THR A 54 11.85 -2.18 0.22
CA THR A 54 11.05 -3.41 0.26
C THR A 54 9.81 -3.16 1.11
N MET A 55 8.61 -3.46 0.59
CA MET A 55 7.38 -3.25 1.33
C MET A 55 7.11 -4.42 2.27
N GLU A 56 6.76 -4.12 3.51
CA GLU A 56 6.25 -5.11 4.46
C GLU A 56 4.72 -5.05 4.51
N PHE A 57 4.08 -6.20 4.60
CA PHE A 57 2.62 -6.30 4.64
C PHE A 57 2.12 -6.51 6.06
N SER A 58 1.12 -5.71 6.43
CA SER A 58 0.34 -5.88 7.66
C SER A 58 -1.10 -6.25 7.32
N GLU A 59 -1.80 -6.84 8.29
CA GLU A 59 -3.23 -7.11 8.20
C GLU A 59 -3.98 -6.48 9.36
N ASN A 60 -5.32 -6.41 9.24
CA ASN A 60 -6.16 -5.90 10.30
C ASN A 60 -5.97 -6.77 11.57
N PRO A 61 -5.57 -6.21 12.73
CA PRO A 61 -5.36 -6.99 13.94
C PRO A 61 -6.62 -7.69 14.46
N ALA A 62 -7.81 -7.25 14.04
CA ALA A 62 -9.08 -7.89 14.34
C ALA A 62 -9.50 -8.96 13.31
N ILE A 63 -8.70 -9.26 12.28
CA ILE A 63 -9.10 -10.11 11.15
C ILE A 63 -9.58 -11.49 11.59
N ALA A 64 -8.94 -12.15 12.56
CA ALA A 64 -9.37 -13.44 13.07
C ALA A 64 -10.77 -13.38 13.71
N LYS A 65 -11.05 -12.34 14.49
CA LYS A 65 -12.37 -12.10 15.11
C LYS A 65 -13.43 -11.79 14.06
N LEU A 66 -13.09 -11.02 13.03
CA LEU A 66 -14.00 -10.69 11.93
C LEU A 66 -14.29 -11.93 11.08
N ASN A 67 -13.28 -12.73 10.78
CA ASN A 67 -13.36 -13.99 10.05
C ASN A 67 -14.34 -14.97 10.72
N ALA A 68 -14.24 -15.13 12.05
CA ALA A 68 -15.10 -16.02 12.83
C ALA A 68 -16.60 -15.65 12.79
N GLN A 69 -16.95 -14.43 12.38
CA GLN A 69 -18.35 -14.01 12.23
C GLN A 69 -18.97 -14.48 10.90
N ILE A 70 -18.14 -14.88 9.93
CA ILE A 70 -18.58 -15.30 8.60
C ILE A 70 -18.88 -16.81 8.64
N LYS A 71 -20.17 -17.16 8.55
CA LYS A 71 -20.60 -18.56 8.53
C LYS A 71 -20.01 -19.28 7.32
N GLY A 72 -19.30 -20.38 7.58
CA GLY A 72 -18.70 -21.22 6.55
C GLY A 72 -17.28 -20.84 6.15
N ASN A 73 -16.71 -19.77 6.73
CA ASN A 73 -15.29 -19.49 6.52
C ASN A 73 -14.41 -20.47 7.30
N PRO A 74 -13.16 -20.74 6.85
CA PRO A 74 -12.19 -21.51 7.61
C PRO A 74 -11.97 -20.90 9.00
N ALA A 75 -11.68 -21.75 10.00
CA ALA A 75 -11.41 -21.28 11.36
C ALA A 75 -10.16 -20.38 11.43
N GLU A 76 -9.16 -20.70 10.62
CA GLU A 76 -7.90 -19.97 10.51
C GLU A 76 -7.71 -19.46 9.08
N LEU A 77 -7.21 -18.23 8.95
CA LEU A 77 -6.85 -17.65 7.66
C LEU A 77 -5.36 -17.89 7.40
N ALA A 78 -5.02 -18.10 6.13
CA ALA A 78 -3.62 -18.09 5.70
C ALA A 78 -2.96 -16.72 6.03
N PRO A 79 -1.64 -16.69 6.28
CA PRO A 79 -0.90 -15.45 6.47
C PRO A 79 -1.11 -14.46 5.32
N VAL A 80 -1.03 -13.15 5.60
CA VAL A 80 -1.27 -12.09 4.60
C VAL A 80 -0.45 -12.26 3.32
N ALA A 81 0.81 -12.69 3.44
CA ALA A 81 1.71 -12.91 2.30
C ALA A 81 1.26 -14.07 1.38
N GLU A 82 0.51 -15.04 1.90
CA GLU A 82 -0.04 -16.15 1.10
C GLU A 82 -1.40 -15.81 0.48
N ARG A 83 -2.07 -14.75 0.98
CA ARG A 83 -3.38 -14.30 0.49
C ARG A 83 -3.28 -13.24 -0.60
N LEU A 84 -2.24 -12.42 -0.56
CA LEU A 84 -2.00 -11.40 -1.58
C LEU A 84 -1.47 -12.05 -2.87
N PRO A 85 -1.78 -11.47 -4.05
CA PRO A 85 -1.11 -11.85 -5.29
C PRO A 85 0.38 -11.50 -5.23
N GLU A 86 1.17 -12.04 -6.17
CA GLU A 86 2.61 -11.79 -6.24
C GLU A 86 2.96 -10.31 -6.43
N ASP A 87 2.15 -9.57 -7.21
CA ASP A 87 2.31 -8.15 -7.51
C ASP A 87 0.99 -7.41 -7.17
N PRO A 88 0.72 -7.10 -5.90
CA PRO A 88 -0.50 -6.42 -5.48
C PRO A 88 -0.50 -4.95 -5.90
N LEU A 89 -1.68 -4.41 -6.20
CA LEU A 89 -1.88 -3.00 -6.44
C LEU A 89 -1.56 -2.19 -5.18
N VAL A 90 -0.66 -1.21 -5.31
CA VAL A 90 -0.36 -0.20 -4.30
C VAL A 90 -1.22 1.03 -4.58
N VAL A 91 -2.05 1.41 -3.61
CA VAL A 91 -2.92 2.59 -3.71
C VAL A 91 -2.34 3.73 -2.87
N VAL A 92 -2.15 4.90 -3.48
CA VAL A 92 -1.69 6.10 -2.81
C VAL A 92 -2.88 6.86 -2.23
N PRO A 93 -3.00 7.01 -0.90
CA PRO A 93 -4.08 7.78 -0.29
C PRO A 93 -3.96 9.27 -0.58
N TYR A 94 -5.07 10.00 -0.60
CA TYR A 94 -5.03 11.45 -0.88
C TYR A 94 -4.23 12.26 0.15
N ASP A 95 -4.45 12.01 1.43
CA ASP A 95 -4.00 12.91 2.51
C ASP A 95 -3.17 12.21 3.60
N SER A 96 -3.53 10.97 3.98
CA SER A 96 -2.78 10.23 4.99
C SER A 96 -2.96 8.72 4.89
N VAL A 97 -1.95 7.98 5.35
CA VAL A 97 -2.03 6.53 5.51
C VAL A 97 -3.05 6.19 6.59
N GLY A 98 -3.99 5.29 6.23
CA GLY A 98 -5.10 4.90 7.09
C GLY A 98 -4.71 4.05 8.30
N LYS A 99 -5.68 3.83 9.18
CA LYS A 99 -5.57 2.93 10.34
C LYS A 99 -6.66 1.86 10.25
N TYR A 100 -6.32 0.62 10.59
CA TYR A 100 -7.31 -0.46 10.64
C TYR A 100 -8.33 -0.23 11.76
N GLY A 101 -9.60 -0.56 11.47
CA GLY A 101 -10.67 -0.60 12.47
C GLY A 101 -11.83 0.33 12.16
N GLY A 102 -12.74 0.43 13.12
CA GLY A 102 -14.00 1.16 12.98
C GLY A 102 -15.14 0.30 12.42
N THR A 103 -16.33 0.89 12.39
CA THR A 103 -17.54 0.33 11.77
C THR A 103 -18.09 1.41 10.84
N PHE A 104 -18.34 1.05 9.58
CA PHE A 104 -19.05 1.92 8.65
C PHE A 104 -20.56 1.60 8.72
N ASP A 105 -21.30 2.45 9.40
CA ASP A 105 -22.76 2.33 9.53
C ASP A 105 -23.43 2.98 8.33
N ALA A 106 -24.13 2.18 7.52
CA ALA A 106 -24.99 2.71 6.45
C ALA A 106 -26.46 2.35 6.70
N LEU A 107 -27.34 3.16 6.14
CA LEU A 107 -28.79 3.00 6.27
C LEU A 107 -29.38 2.37 5.02
N SER A 108 -30.31 1.44 5.22
CA SER A 108 -31.15 0.87 4.19
C SER A 108 -32.60 0.96 4.65
N ASN A 109 -33.44 1.63 3.86
CA ASN A 109 -34.85 1.88 4.22
C ASN A 109 -35.80 0.73 3.85
N ALA A 110 -35.31 -0.25 3.08
CA ALA A 110 -35.99 -1.45 2.62
C ALA A 110 -34.93 -2.41 2.07
N ASN A 111 -35.24 -3.70 1.93
CA ASN A 111 -34.27 -4.74 1.53
C ASN A 111 -33.41 -4.40 0.29
N GLU A 112 -33.92 -3.58 -0.63
CA GLU A 112 -33.22 -3.14 -1.85
C GLU A 112 -32.87 -1.64 -1.83
N ALA A 113 -33.41 -0.85 -0.88
CA ALA A 113 -33.13 0.58 -0.80
C ALA A 113 -31.76 0.82 -0.16
N GLY A 114 -30.94 1.68 -0.78
CA GLY A 114 -29.56 1.94 -0.32
C GLY A 114 -28.55 0.88 -0.75
N THR A 115 -28.98 -0.14 -1.51
CA THR A 115 -28.05 -1.13 -2.07
C THR A 115 -27.09 -0.51 -3.08
N SER A 116 -27.51 0.47 -3.90
CA SER A 116 -26.63 1.15 -4.86
C SER A 116 -25.43 1.81 -4.20
N ASP A 117 -25.65 2.53 -3.10
CA ASP A 117 -24.61 3.27 -2.38
C ASP A 117 -23.66 2.29 -1.66
N PHE A 118 -24.19 1.18 -1.14
CA PHE A 118 -23.34 0.15 -0.54
C PHE A 118 -22.65 -0.73 -1.59
N MET A 119 -23.20 -0.83 -2.81
CA MET A 119 -22.55 -1.52 -3.91
C MET A 119 -21.43 -0.68 -4.51
N SER A 120 -21.54 0.65 -4.53
CA SER A 120 -20.46 1.52 -5.02
C SER A 120 -19.21 1.45 -4.15
N VAL A 121 -19.35 1.27 -2.82
CA VAL A 121 -18.19 1.10 -1.93
C VAL A 121 -17.55 -0.31 -1.97
N ARG A 122 -18.23 -1.31 -2.54
CA ARG A 122 -17.74 -2.70 -2.60
C ARG A 122 -17.30 -3.15 -3.99
N HIS A 123 -17.63 -2.40 -5.03
CA HIS A 123 -17.26 -2.77 -6.40
C HIS A 123 -15.75 -2.66 -6.61
N VAL A 124 -15.19 -3.72 -7.16
CA VAL A 124 -13.84 -3.75 -7.73
C VAL A 124 -13.97 -3.81 -9.25
N ASN A 125 -13.20 -2.99 -9.95
CA ASN A 125 -13.22 -2.90 -11.41
C ASN A 125 -11.88 -3.36 -11.99
N LEU A 126 -11.86 -3.76 -13.27
CA LEU A 126 -10.62 -4.04 -13.98
C LEU A 126 -9.79 -2.76 -14.22
N VAL A 127 -10.47 -1.62 -14.38
CA VAL A 127 -9.91 -0.28 -14.57
C VAL A 127 -10.69 0.73 -13.76
N ARG A 128 -10.09 1.89 -13.43
CA ARG A 128 -10.72 2.91 -12.58
C ARG A 128 -10.63 4.28 -13.24
N TYR A 129 -11.73 5.02 -13.26
CA TYR A 129 -11.69 6.43 -13.64
C TYR A 129 -10.86 7.23 -12.64
N SER A 130 -9.94 8.04 -13.16
CA SER A 130 -9.24 9.08 -12.42
C SER A 130 -10.23 10.17 -11.97
N ASP A 131 -9.79 11.00 -11.03
CA ASP A 131 -10.57 12.11 -10.49
C ASP A 131 -10.92 13.20 -11.51
N ASP A 132 -10.21 13.24 -12.63
CA ASP A 132 -10.53 14.09 -13.77
C ASP A 132 -11.78 13.66 -14.54
N LEU A 133 -12.30 12.44 -14.28
CA LEU A 133 -13.42 11.81 -14.99
C LEU A 133 -13.19 11.62 -16.51
N GLU A 134 -11.94 11.71 -16.96
CA GLU A 134 -11.52 11.59 -18.36
C GLU A 134 -10.53 10.44 -18.57
N THR A 135 -9.67 10.19 -17.59
CA THR A 135 -8.62 9.17 -17.63
C THR A 135 -9.12 7.85 -17.04
N ILE A 136 -8.75 6.72 -17.68
CA ILE A 136 -9.01 5.33 -17.25
C ILE A 136 -7.68 4.66 -16.90
#